data_AF-A0A1T4L2M9-F1
#
_entry.id   AF-A0A1T4L2M9-F1
#
_cell.length_a   1.000
_cell.length_b   1.000
_cell.length_c   1.000
_cell.angle_alpha   90.00
_cell.angle_beta   90.00
_cell.angle_gamma   90.00
#
_symmetry.space_group_name_H-M   'P 1'
#
loop_
_entity.id
_entity.type
_entity.pdbx_description
1 polymer ?
#
loop_
_entity_poly.entity_id
_entity_poly.type
_entity_poly.pdbx_seq_one_letter_code
_entity_poly.pdbx_strand_id
1 'polypeptide(L)'
;MKPVRLCAAVTLLALMPVFSFAADEAGGVKPETTALYQKARDQVTKLNNTPVTKYAPEVVEQAAANIEAAQNGLQQGNDRATRQASELATTQVKLALALTDERIAAEKTAAAQKELAQLEQRLEAILAGKGEKP
;
A
#
# COMPACT_ATOMS: atom_id res chain seq x y z
N MET A 1 -49.82 46.30 30.85
CA MET A 1 -48.60 45.46 30.95
C MET A 1 -48.59 44.49 29.76
N LYS A 2 -47.55 44.52 28.92
CA LYS A 2 -47.20 43.46 27.93
C LYS A 2 -46.31 42.43 28.65
N PRO A 3 -46.24 41.15 28.22
CA PRO A 3 -45.40 40.73 27.08
C PRO A 3 -46.17 39.82 26.08
N VAL A 4 -46.05 39.98 24.76
CA VAL A 4 -44.96 39.54 23.85
C VAL A 4 -44.92 38.02 23.60
N ARG A 5 -45.38 37.67 22.39
CA ARG A 5 -44.87 36.67 21.43
C ARG A 5 -44.33 35.34 21.95
N LEU A 6 -45.02 34.23 21.61
CA LEU A 6 -44.38 32.93 21.33
C LEU A 6 -45.38 31.92 20.71
N CYS A 7 -45.83 32.19 19.48
CA CYS A 7 -46.48 31.15 18.65
C CYS A 7 -45.74 30.99 17.33
N ALA A 8 -44.42 30.81 17.43
CA ALA A 8 -43.54 30.46 16.32
C ALA A 8 -42.62 29.33 16.80
N ALA A 9 -43.16 28.14 17.06
CA ALA A 9 -42.36 27.00 17.52
C ALA A 9 -43.00 25.61 17.35
N VAL A 10 -43.85 25.37 16.33
CA VAL A 10 -44.46 24.02 16.16
C VAL A 10 -44.34 23.44 14.74
N THR A 11 -43.82 24.16 13.74
CA THR A 11 -43.77 23.65 12.36
C THR A 11 -42.42 23.85 11.71
N LEU A 12 -41.36 23.33 12.35
CA LEU A 12 -40.08 23.10 11.69
C LEU A 12 -39.42 21.80 12.20
N LEU A 13 -40.17 20.70 12.17
CA LEU A 13 -39.68 19.35 12.47
C LEU A 13 -40.11 18.37 11.36
N ALA A 14 -39.76 18.68 10.10
CA ALA A 14 -40.08 17.80 8.98
C ALA A 14 -39.08 17.90 7.81
N LEU A 15 -37.84 18.33 8.07
CA LEU A 15 -36.76 18.24 7.09
C LEU A 15 -35.44 18.08 7.82
N MET A 16 -34.96 16.85 7.91
CA MET A 16 -33.54 16.42 7.88
C MET A 16 -33.56 14.88 7.74
N PRO A 17 -32.54 14.31 7.09
CA PRO A 17 -32.68 13.22 6.15
C PRO A 17 -32.80 11.90 6.90
N VAL A 18 -33.70 11.04 6.45
CA VAL A 18 -33.56 9.61 6.71
C VAL A 18 -32.35 9.15 5.91
N PHE A 19 -31.16 9.30 6.49
CA PHE A 19 -30.03 8.47 6.12
C PHE A 19 -30.51 7.05 6.29
N SER A 20 -30.80 6.37 5.17
CA SER A 20 -30.89 4.93 5.13
C SER A 20 -29.57 4.41 5.66
N PHE A 21 -29.54 4.12 6.96
CA PHE A 21 -28.54 3.24 7.53
C PHE A 21 -28.57 1.99 6.68
N ALA A 22 -27.44 1.75 6.00
CA ALA A 22 -27.17 0.49 5.35
C ALA A 22 -27.49 -0.61 6.35
N ALA A 23 -28.23 -1.62 5.88
CA ALA A 23 -28.51 -2.83 6.64
C ALA A 23 -27.21 -3.26 7.34
N ASP A 24 -27.25 -3.20 8.67
CA ASP A 24 -26.28 -3.80 9.54
C ASP A 24 -26.22 -5.28 9.13
N GLU A 25 -25.18 -5.68 8.41
CA GLU A 25 -24.88 -7.09 8.22
C GLU A 25 -24.52 -7.63 9.60
N ALA A 26 -25.52 -8.05 10.36
CA ALA A 26 -25.43 -8.68 11.66
C ALA A 26 -24.78 -10.09 11.60
N GLY A 27 -23.86 -10.29 10.66
CA GLY A 27 -23.30 -11.58 10.26
C GLY A 27 -21.77 -11.62 10.31
N GLY A 28 -21.13 -10.89 11.25
CA GLY A 28 -19.69 -10.97 11.47
C GLY A 28 -18.85 -10.81 10.19
N VAL A 29 -17.62 -11.34 10.21
CA VAL A 29 -16.76 -11.33 9.03
C VAL A 29 -17.01 -12.59 8.19
N LYS A 30 -17.16 -12.41 6.89
CA LYS A 30 -17.42 -13.52 5.96
C LYS A 30 -16.19 -14.41 5.79
N PRO A 31 -16.36 -15.71 5.50
CA PRO A 31 -15.25 -16.63 5.29
C PRO A 31 -14.28 -16.17 4.19
N GLU A 32 -14.79 -15.61 3.09
CA GLU A 32 -13.98 -15.07 2.00
C GLU A 32 -13.09 -13.90 2.45
N THR A 33 -13.61 -13.03 3.31
CA THR A 33 -12.86 -11.90 3.86
C THR A 33 -11.78 -12.39 4.82
N THR A 34 -12.08 -13.43 5.61
CA THR A 34 -11.08 -14.08 6.47
C THR A 34 -9.95 -14.73 5.65
N ALA A 35 -10.29 -15.42 4.56
CA ALA A 35 -9.29 -16.01 3.65
C ALA A 35 -8.44 -14.93 2.96
N LEU A 36 -9.06 -13.81 2.58
CA LEU A 36 -8.37 -12.67 2.00
C LEU A 36 -7.39 -12.04 2.99
N TYR A 37 -7.79 -11.85 4.26
CA TYR A 37 -6.89 -11.43 5.33
C TYR A 37 -5.69 -12.39 5.51
N GLN A 38 -5.94 -13.71 5.60
CA GLN A 38 -4.88 -14.70 5.77
C GLN A 38 -3.87 -14.61 4.62
N LYS A 39 -4.36 -14.53 3.38
CA LYS A 39 -3.51 -14.37 2.19
C LYS A 39 -2.69 -13.07 2.24
N ALA A 40 -3.31 -11.95 2.63
CA ALA A 40 -2.62 -10.67 2.75
C ALA A 40 -1.53 -10.73 3.83
N ARG A 41 -1.82 -11.34 4.98
CA ARG A 41 -0.87 -11.53 6.08
C ARG A 41 0.32 -12.39 5.64
N ASP A 42 0.06 -13.49 4.94
CA ASP A 42 1.11 -14.37 4.42
C ASP A 42 2.00 -13.64 3.41
N GLN A 43 1.41 -12.80 2.55
CA GLN A 43 2.13 -11.98 1.59
C GLN A 43 3.05 -10.97 2.27
N VAL A 44 2.56 -10.24 3.28
CA VAL A 44 3.36 -9.29 4.05
C VAL A 44 4.49 -10.00 4.80
N THR A 45 4.20 -11.15 5.42
CA THR A 45 5.22 -11.93 6.14
C THR A 45 6.34 -12.42 5.22
N LYS A 46 6.02 -12.77 3.96
CA LYS A 46 7.01 -13.18 2.97
C LYS A 46 7.97 -12.05 2.57
N LEU A 47 7.59 -10.77 2.72
CA LEU A 47 8.46 -9.64 2.39
C LEU A 47 9.72 -9.60 3.25
N ASN A 48 9.67 -10.09 4.48
CA ASN A 48 10.80 -10.09 5.42
C ASN A 48 12.05 -10.82 4.88
N ASN A 49 11.85 -11.77 3.96
CA ASN A 49 12.93 -12.56 3.36
C ASN A 49 13.35 -12.05 1.97
N THR A 50 12.96 -10.83 1.60
CA THR A 50 13.22 -10.26 0.27
C THR A 50 13.99 -8.94 0.40
N PRO A 51 14.62 -8.45 -0.69
CA PRO A 51 15.29 -7.13 -0.70
C PRO A 51 14.34 -5.95 -0.45
N VAL A 52 13.02 -6.18 -0.41
CA VAL A 52 12.01 -5.15 -0.18
C VAL A 52 12.24 -4.41 1.14
N THR A 53 12.74 -5.10 2.17
CA THR A 53 13.07 -4.47 3.46
C THR A 53 14.19 -3.43 3.36
N LYS A 54 15.05 -3.54 2.35
CA LYS A 54 16.10 -2.56 2.05
C LYS A 54 15.60 -1.44 1.15
N TYR A 55 14.79 -1.76 0.14
CA TYR A 55 14.48 -0.83 -0.96
C TYR A 55 13.13 -0.10 -0.82
N ALA A 56 12.19 -0.62 -0.03
CA ALA A 56 10.89 -0.02 0.20
C ALA A 56 10.38 -0.20 1.65
N PRO A 57 11.19 0.14 2.69
CA PRO A 57 10.85 -0.15 4.09
C PRO A 57 9.55 0.53 4.54
N GLU A 58 9.29 1.77 4.09
CA GLU A 58 8.07 2.51 4.46
C GLU A 58 6.81 1.83 3.90
N VAL A 59 6.90 1.21 2.72
CA VAL A 59 5.76 0.49 2.12
C VAL A 59 5.52 -0.84 2.86
N VAL A 60 6.58 -1.49 3.35
CA VAL A 60 6.46 -2.66 4.22
C VAL A 60 5.78 -2.31 5.54
N GLU A 61 6.15 -1.19 6.15
CA GLU A 61 5.54 -0.70 7.39
C GLU A 61 4.05 -0.41 7.20
N GLN A 62 3.69 0.27 6.11
CA GLN A 62 2.28 0.52 5.80
C GLN A 62 1.50 -0.77 5.55
N ALA A 63 2.12 -1.75 4.88
CA ALA A 63 1.48 -3.06 4.64
C ALA A 63 1.23 -3.79 5.96
N ALA A 64 2.18 -3.73 6.91
CA ALA A 64 2.01 -4.27 8.25
C ALA A 64 0.87 -3.55 9.02
N ALA A 65 0.84 -2.22 8.99
CA ALA A 65 -0.23 -1.44 9.63
C ALA A 65 -1.62 -1.78 9.08
N ASN A 66 -1.74 -2.03 7.78
CA ASN A 66 -3.01 -2.47 7.19
C ASN A 66 -3.39 -3.91 7.58
N ILE A 67 -2.42 -4.80 7.83
CA ILE A 67 -2.71 -6.12 8.41
C ILE A 67 -3.21 -5.99 9.85
N GLU A 68 -2.65 -5.10 10.66
CA GLU A 68 -3.14 -4.83 12.01
C GLU A 68 -4.57 -4.26 11.98
N ALA A 69 -4.84 -3.31 11.07
CA ALA A 69 -6.19 -2.77 10.87
C ALA A 69 -7.19 -3.87 10.45
N ALA A 70 -6.79 -4.78 9.55
CA ALA A 70 -7.61 -5.92 9.16
C ALA A 70 -7.86 -6.89 10.31
N GLN A 71 -6.85 -7.15 11.14
CA GLN A 71 -6.97 -7.98 12.34
C GLN A 71 -7.95 -7.36 13.35
N ASN A 72 -7.90 -6.05 13.54
CA ASN A 72 -8.85 -5.33 14.39
C ASN A 72 -10.28 -5.42 13.84
N GLY A 73 -10.45 -5.29 12.53
CA GLY A 73 -11.74 -5.51 11.85
C GLY A 73 -12.30 -6.90 12.09
N LEU A 74 -11.46 -7.94 12.02
CA LEU A 74 -11.85 -9.33 12.29
C LEU A 74 -12.36 -9.52 13.71
N GLN A 75 -11.62 -8.99 14.68
CA GLN A 75 -12.00 -9.07 16.11
C GLN A 75 -13.32 -8.36 16.40
N GLN A 76 -13.61 -7.28 15.68
CA GLN A 76 -14.84 -6.49 15.82
C GLN A 76 -16.01 -7.04 15.00
N GLY A 77 -15.82 -8.10 14.21
CA GLY A 77 -16.85 -8.61 13.31
C GLY A 77 -17.15 -7.70 12.12
N ASN A 78 -16.25 -6.75 11.80
CA ASN A 78 -16.44 -5.76 10.74
C ASN A 78 -15.89 -6.27 9.41
N ASP A 79 -16.74 -6.90 8.60
CA ASP A 79 -16.37 -7.49 7.30
C ASP A 79 -15.76 -6.45 6.36
N ARG A 80 -16.42 -5.30 6.21
CA ARG A 80 -15.99 -4.24 5.29
C ARG A 80 -14.61 -3.70 5.65
N ALA A 81 -14.39 -3.37 6.92
CA ALA A 81 -13.10 -2.86 7.38
C ALA A 81 -12.00 -3.90 7.20
N THR A 82 -12.27 -5.16 7.57
CA THR A 82 -11.33 -6.27 7.37
C THR A 82 -10.93 -6.41 5.91
N ARG A 83 -11.93 -6.42 5.01
CA ARG A 83 -11.71 -6.59 3.58
C ARG A 83 -10.89 -5.45 3.00
N GLN A 84 -11.29 -4.21 3.25
CA GLN A 84 -10.61 -3.02 2.72
C GLN A 84 -9.15 -2.96 3.17
N ALA A 85 -8.90 -3.16 4.47
CA ALA A 85 -7.56 -3.14 5.01
C ALA A 85 -6.68 -4.27 4.44
N SER A 86 -7.25 -5.47 4.26
CA SER A 86 -6.53 -6.60 3.66
C SER A 86 -6.23 -6.39 2.17
N GLU A 87 -7.15 -5.80 1.39
CA GLU A 87 -6.93 -5.43 -0.01
C GLU A 87 -5.85 -4.35 -0.16
N LEU A 88 -5.81 -3.37 0.75
CA LEU A 88 -4.78 -2.35 0.81
C LEU A 88 -3.40 -2.96 1.14
N ALA A 89 -3.33 -3.85 2.13
CA ALA A 89 -2.10 -4.57 2.46
C ALA A 89 -1.55 -5.34 1.24
N THR A 90 -2.41 -6.08 0.52
CA THR A 90 -2.00 -6.78 -0.72
C THR A 90 -1.53 -5.80 -1.80
N THR A 91 -2.15 -4.63 -1.92
CA THR A 91 -1.73 -3.61 -2.90
C THR A 91 -0.36 -3.03 -2.55
N GLN A 92 -0.11 -2.76 -1.28
CA GLN A 92 1.19 -2.27 -0.80
C GLN A 92 2.29 -3.30 -0.94
N VAL A 93 2.02 -4.60 -0.73
CA VAL A 93 2.96 -5.68 -1.05
C VAL A 93 3.41 -5.60 -2.51
N LYS A 94 2.46 -5.45 -3.45
CA LYS A 94 2.78 -5.33 -4.88
C LYS A 94 3.60 -4.09 -5.19
N LEU A 95 3.23 -2.95 -4.58
CA LEU A 95 3.96 -1.70 -4.74
C LEU A 95 5.41 -1.84 -4.23
N ALA A 96 5.60 -2.43 -3.06
CA ALA A 96 6.92 -2.61 -2.46
C ALA A 96 7.83 -3.50 -3.33
N LEU A 97 7.27 -4.57 -3.90
CA LEU A 97 7.98 -5.42 -4.85
C LEU A 97 8.35 -4.65 -6.13
N ALA A 98 7.41 -3.90 -6.71
CA ALA A 98 7.67 -3.12 -7.92
C ALA A 98 8.77 -2.05 -7.72
N LEU A 99 8.74 -1.33 -6.60
CA LEU A 99 9.79 -0.35 -6.25
C LEU A 99 11.15 -1.03 -6.08
N THR A 100 11.16 -2.23 -5.51
CA THR A 100 12.38 -3.02 -5.35
C THR A 100 12.96 -3.44 -6.69
N ASP A 101 12.11 -3.94 -7.59
CA ASP A 101 12.52 -4.32 -8.95
C ASP A 101 13.05 -3.11 -9.74
N GLU A 102 12.39 -1.95 -9.62
CA GLU A 102 12.84 -0.69 -10.23
C GLU A 102 14.23 -0.29 -9.73
N ARG A 103 14.46 -0.36 -8.41
CA ARG A 103 15.77 -0.04 -7.83
C ARG A 103 16.87 -1.00 -8.30
N ILE A 104 16.59 -2.30 -8.31
CA ILE A 104 17.54 -3.30 -8.80
C ILE A 104 17.85 -3.08 -10.28
N ALA A 105 16.84 -2.77 -11.09
CA ALA A 105 17.03 -2.46 -12.50
C ALA A 105 17.92 -1.22 -12.68
N ALA A 106 17.65 -0.14 -11.94
CA ALA A 106 18.44 1.08 -11.99
C ALA A 106 19.92 0.84 -11.59
N GLU A 107 20.17 0.07 -10.53
CA GLU A 107 21.53 -0.30 -10.10
C GLU A 107 22.27 -1.09 -11.20
N LYS A 108 21.60 -2.06 -11.83
CA LYS A 108 22.17 -2.83 -12.95
C LYS A 108 22.47 -1.97 -14.16
N THR A 109 21.57 -1.04 -14.51
CA THR A 109 21.79 -0.11 -15.62
C THR A 109 22.98 0.80 -15.35
N ALA A 110 23.12 1.34 -14.13
CA ALA A 110 24.26 2.16 -13.77
C ALA A 110 25.58 1.38 -13.83
N ALA A 111 25.60 0.12 -13.38
CA ALA A 111 26.76 -0.75 -13.50
C ALA A 111 27.14 -1.01 -14.97
N ALA A 112 26.17 -1.35 -15.81
CA ALA A 112 26.40 -1.60 -17.24
C ALA A 112 26.91 -0.36 -17.98
N GLN A 113 26.40 0.84 -17.65
CA GLN A 113 26.89 2.10 -18.21
C GLN A 113 28.35 2.36 -17.84
N LYS A 114 28.73 2.06 -16.59
CA LYS A 114 30.12 2.19 -16.14
C LYS A 114 31.05 1.22 -16.88
N GLU A 115 30.63 -0.03 -17.05
CA GLU A 115 31.40 -1.03 -17.81
C GLU A 115 31.54 -0.61 -19.28
N LEU A 116 30.47 -0.12 -19.89
CA LEU A 116 30.50 0.39 -21.27
C LEU A 116 31.52 1.52 -21.42
N ALA A 117 31.48 2.53 -20.54
CA ALA A 117 32.42 3.64 -20.58
C ALA A 117 33.89 3.18 -20.40
N GLN A 118 34.14 2.16 -19.56
CA GLN A 118 35.47 1.58 -19.40
C GLN A 118 35.93 0.84 -20.66
N LEU A 119 35.03 0.10 -21.31
CA LEU A 119 35.33 -0.61 -22.56
C LEU A 119 35.60 0.38 -23.71
N GLU A 120 34.80 1.45 -23.80
CA GLU A 120 35.00 2.54 -24.76
C GLU A 120 36.37 3.21 -24.55
N GLN A 121 36.72 3.54 -23.31
CA GLN A 121 38.02 4.12 -22.98
C GLN A 121 39.19 3.18 -23.33
N ARG A 122 39.04 1.87 -23.07
CA ARG A 122 40.06 0.87 -23.45
C ARG A 122 40.19 0.76 -24.97
N LEU A 123 39.07 0.80 -25.69
CA LEU A 123 39.07 0.77 -27.14
C LEU A 123 39.75 2.01 -27.72
N GLU A 124 39.45 3.21 -27.22
CA GLU A 124 40.12 4.45 -27.62
C GLU A 124 41.64 4.38 -27.37
N ALA A 125 42.08 3.85 -26.22
CA ALA A 125 43.49 3.69 -25.91
C ALA A 125 44.20 2.74 -26.90
N ILE A 126 43.54 1.64 -27.29
CA ILE A 126 44.03 0.70 -28.31
C ILE A 126 44.10 1.38 -29.68
N LEU A 127 43.04 2.07 -30.10
CA LEU A 127 42.97 2.77 -31.40
C LEU A 127 43.98 3.91 -31.51
N ALA A 128 44.27 4.61 -30.41
CA ALA A 128 45.29 5.65 -30.35
C ALA A 128 46.74 5.12 -30.41
N GLY A 129 46.94 3.81 -30.65
CA GLY A 129 48.26 3.19 -30.73
C GLY A 129 48.98 3.08 -29.37
N LYS A 130 48.26 3.28 -28.26
CA LYS A 130 48.76 3.09 -26.89
C LYS A 130 48.41 1.69 -26.33
N GLY A 131 47.89 0.80 -27.17
CA GLY A 131 47.63 -0.60 -26.81
C GLY A 131 48.93 -1.32 -26.48
N GLU A 132 49.00 -1.82 -25.24
CA GLU A 132 50.03 -2.69 -24.63
C GLU A 132 51.23 -3.04 -25.52
N LYS A 133 52.39 -2.44 -25.22
CA LYS A 133 53.67 -3.14 -25.44
C LYS A 133 53.71 -4.35 -24.50
N PRO A 134 54.27 -5.49 -24.94
CA PRO A 134 54.29 -6.75 -24.18
C PRO A 134 54.94 -6.61 -22.80
#